data_AF-K9VSF5-F1
#
_entry.id   AF-K9VSF5-F1
#
_cell.length_a   1.000
_cell.length_b   1.000
_cell.length_c   1.000
_cell.angle_alpha   90.00
_cell.angle_beta   90.00
_cell.angle_gamma   90.00
#
_symmetry.space_group_name_H-M   'P 1'
#
loop_
_entity.id
_entity.type
_entity.pdbx_description
1 polymer ?
#
loop_
_entity_poly.entity_id
_entity_poly.type
_entity_poly.pdbx_seq_one_letter_code
_entity_poly.pdbx_strand_id
1 'polypeptide(L)'
;MKFYEALDKTLEYYGITAKWLSEQSGLSQQMISQFRKGKQRVYSDSLEAMISSLPLEPQRYLFSLFLGDRVPVFLGMDETELAEIMDDIAEIIRKKTVLRSQSQVSGPQLAAGNWFDRSCLGRSSIG
;
A
#
# COMPACT_ATOMS: atom_id res chain seq x y z
N MET A 1 -6.83 3.89 9.67
CA MET A 1 -7.29 3.00 10.74
C MET A 1 -6.08 2.48 11.49
N LYS A 2 -6.11 2.38 12.82
CA LYS A 2 -5.01 1.76 13.58
C LYS A 2 -5.15 0.24 13.55
N PHE A 3 -4.05 -0.49 13.71
CA PHE A 3 -4.05 -1.95 13.58
C PHE A 3 -5.04 -2.63 14.54
N TYR A 4 -5.10 -2.21 15.81
CA TYR A 4 -6.01 -2.80 16.78
C TYR A 4 -7.50 -2.60 16.39
N GLU A 5 -7.84 -1.47 15.75
CA GLU A 5 -9.19 -1.19 15.27
C GLU A 5 -9.54 -2.09 14.07
N ALA A 6 -8.57 -2.33 13.19
CA ALA A 6 -8.72 -3.25 12.06
C ALA A 6 -8.91 -4.69 12.53
N LEU A 7 -8.14 -5.12 13.54
CA LEU A 7 -8.28 -6.43 14.17
C LEU A 7 -9.64 -6.57 14.85
N ASP A 8 -10.06 -5.58 15.63
CA ASP A 8 -11.35 -5.59 16.32
C ASP A 8 -12.50 -5.76 15.32
N LYS A 9 -12.52 -4.96 14.25
CA LYS A 9 -13.51 -5.08 13.17
C LYS A 9 -13.47 -6.41 12.44
N THR A 10 -12.28 -6.97 12.22
CA THR A 10 -12.12 -8.28 11.59
C THR A 10 -12.74 -9.36 12.46
N LEU A 11 -12.42 -9.36 13.75
CA LEU A 11 -12.96 -10.33 14.69
C LEU A 11 -14.48 -10.22 14.81
N GLU A 12 -15.02 -9.00 14.84
CA GLU A 12 -16.48 -8.78 14.83
C GLU A 12 -17.13 -9.29 13.55
N TYR A 13 -16.56 -8.99 12.38
CA TYR A 13 -17.13 -9.40 11.09
C TYR A 13 -17.20 -10.92 10.93
N TYR A 14 -16.18 -11.65 11.40
CA TYR A 14 -16.13 -13.12 11.31
C TYR A 14 -16.69 -13.82 12.55
N GLY A 15 -17.23 -13.09 13.53
CA GLY A 15 -17.75 -13.68 14.77
C GLY A 15 -16.69 -14.36 15.64
N ILE A 16 -15.42 -13.97 15.49
CA ILE A 16 -14.30 -14.56 16.23
C ILE A 16 -14.21 -13.90 17.62
N THR A 17 -14.31 -14.73 18.66
CA THR A 17 -14.23 -14.26 20.04
C THR A 17 -12.79 -14.18 20.54
N ALA A 18 -12.54 -13.34 21.56
CA ALA A 18 -11.23 -13.30 22.22
C ALA A 18 -10.87 -14.64 22.88
N LYS A 19 -11.88 -15.42 23.29
CA LYS A 19 -11.72 -16.78 23.80
C LYS A 19 -11.17 -17.71 22.73
N TRP A 20 -11.81 -17.73 21.57
CA TRP A 20 -11.37 -18.55 20.45
C TRP A 20 -9.93 -18.20 20.05
N LEU A 21 -9.63 -16.91 19.92
CA LEU A 21 -8.29 -16.47 19.51
C LEU A 21 -7.23 -16.82 20.57
N SER A 22 -7.57 -16.73 21.86
CA SER A 22 -6.72 -17.15 22.97
C SER A 22 -6.38 -18.63 22.91
N GLU A 23 -7.35 -19.48 22.58
CA GLU A 23 -7.17 -20.93 22.44
C GLU A 23 -6.25 -21.28 21.26
N GLN A 24 -6.35 -20.53 20.15
CA GLN A 24 -5.52 -20.78 18.97
C GLN A 24 -4.11 -20.19 19.08
N SER A 25 -3.97 -19.01 19.68
CA SER A 25 -2.70 -18.28 19.72
C SER A 25 -1.88 -18.54 20.98
N GLY A 26 -2.44 -19.21 21.99
CA GLY A 26 -1.82 -19.41 23.30
C GLY A 26 -1.68 -18.14 24.14
N LEU A 27 -2.25 -17.02 23.70
CA LEU A 27 -2.21 -15.74 24.42
C LEU A 27 -3.37 -15.65 25.39
N SER A 28 -3.27 -14.81 26.42
CA SER A 28 -4.37 -14.63 27.36
C SER A 28 -5.53 -13.84 26.74
N GLN A 29 -6.77 -14.24 27.05
CA GLN A 29 -7.98 -13.51 26.63
C GLN A 29 -7.95 -12.04 27.06
N GLN A 30 -7.39 -11.76 28.24
CA GLN A 30 -7.27 -10.40 28.76
C GLN A 30 -6.35 -9.55 27.88
N MET A 31 -5.20 -10.08 27.47
CA MET A 31 -4.28 -9.39 26.55
C MET A 31 -4.96 -9.06 25.23
N ILE A 32 -5.64 -10.04 24.62
CA ILE A 32 -6.36 -9.85 23.35
C ILE A 32 -7.45 -8.78 23.49
N SER A 33 -8.26 -8.85 24.56
CA SER A 33 -9.36 -7.90 24.80
C SER A 33 -8.84 -6.47 25.05
N GLN A 34 -7.76 -6.32 25.80
CA GLN A 34 -7.14 -5.01 26.03
C GLN A 34 -6.48 -4.46 24.77
N PHE A 35 -5.85 -5.31 23.96
CA PHE A 35 -5.28 -4.92 22.67
C PHE A 35 -6.36 -4.42 21.71
N ARG A 36 -7.46 -5.17 21.53
CA ARG A 36 -8.61 -4.76 20.70
C ARG A 36 -9.15 -3.37 21.07
N LYS A 37 -9.15 -3.04 22.37
CA LYS A 37 -9.61 -1.74 22.89
C LYS A 37 -8.55 -0.64 22.84
N GLY A 38 -7.37 -0.92 22.29
CA GLY A 38 -6.24 0.02 22.24
C GLY A 38 -5.63 0.35 23.62
N LYS A 39 -5.94 -0.45 24.65
CA LYS A 39 -5.53 -0.21 26.05
C LYS A 39 -4.20 -0.86 26.40
N GLN A 40 -3.73 -1.81 25.61
CA GLN A 40 -2.49 -2.53 25.84
C GLN A 40 -1.66 -2.55 24.55
N ARG A 41 -0.35 -2.31 24.68
CA ARG A 41 0.61 -2.59 23.61
C ARG A 41 1.00 -4.06 23.66
N VAL A 42 1.19 -4.65 22.50
CA VAL A 42 1.66 -6.03 22.34
C VAL A 42 3.01 -6.02 21.64
N TYR A 43 3.84 -6.99 21.96
CA TYR A 43 5.12 -7.21 21.29
C TYR A 43 4.91 -7.88 19.94
N SER A 44 5.92 -7.81 19.08
CA SER A 44 5.88 -8.36 17.72
C SER A 44 5.48 -9.84 17.71
N ASP A 45 6.05 -10.66 18.60
CA ASP A 45 5.78 -12.10 18.66
C ASP A 45 4.31 -12.39 19.03
N SER A 46 3.74 -11.62 19.97
CA SER A 46 2.33 -11.76 20.34
C SER A 46 1.41 -11.27 19.22
N LEU A 47 1.82 -10.24 18.48
CA LEU A 47 1.08 -9.77 17.32
C LEU A 47 1.07 -10.82 16.22
N GLU A 48 2.23 -11.40 15.92
CA GLU A 48 2.39 -12.48 14.95
C GLU A 48 1.53 -13.68 15.33
N ALA A 49 1.56 -14.12 16.59
CA ALA A 49 0.73 -15.21 17.07
C ALA A 49 -0.79 -14.93 16.92
N MET A 50 -1.23 -13.68 17.11
CA MET A 50 -2.63 -13.30 16.86
C MET A 50 -2.99 -13.34 15.37
N ILE A 51 -2.06 -13.00 14.48
CA ILE A 51 -2.33 -12.97 13.03
C ILE A 51 -2.27 -14.39 12.45
N SER A 52 -1.25 -15.17 12.79
CA SER A 52 -1.05 -16.52 12.26
C SER A 52 -2.11 -17.53 12.73
N SER A 53 -2.74 -17.28 13.87
CA SER A 53 -3.86 -18.07 14.37
C SER A 53 -5.20 -17.78 13.68
N LEU A 54 -5.30 -16.68 12.91
CA LEU A 54 -6.49 -16.39 12.14
C LEU A 54 -6.55 -17.26 10.88
N PRO A 55 -7.74 -17.69 10.44
CA PRO A 55 -7.91 -18.30 9.12
C PRO A 55 -7.55 -17.30 8.01
N LEU A 56 -7.24 -17.83 6.81
CA LEU A 56 -6.75 -17.04 5.69
C LEU A 56 -7.68 -15.88 5.30
N GLU A 57 -8.99 -16.11 5.23
CA GLU A 57 -9.98 -15.09 4.87
C GLU A 57 -10.04 -13.92 5.88
N PRO A 58 -10.15 -14.17 7.20
CA PRO A 58 -9.96 -13.14 8.22
C PRO A 58 -8.64 -12.38 8.12
N GLN A 59 -7.52 -13.04 7.83
CA GLN A 59 -6.24 -12.34 7.62
C GLN A 59 -6.32 -11.38 6.42
N ARG A 60 -6.82 -11.85 5.27
CA ARG A 60 -6.97 -11.01 4.06
C ARG A 60 -7.84 -9.79 4.33
N TYR A 61 -8.96 -9.99 5.04
CA TYR A 61 -9.84 -8.88 5.42
C TYR A 61 -9.15 -7.90 6.37
N LEU A 62 -8.43 -8.37 7.39
CA LEU A 62 -7.63 -7.54 8.29
C LEU A 62 -6.65 -6.66 7.52
N PHE A 63 -5.88 -7.26 6.61
CA PHE A 63 -4.91 -6.53 5.81
C PHE A 63 -5.58 -5.57 4.83
N SER A 64 -6.76 -5.88 4.27
CA SER A 64 -7.51 -4.91 3.46
C SER A 64 -7.97 -3.69 4.26
N LEU A 65 -8.38 -3.87 5.52
CA LEU A 65 -8.77 -2.76 6.38
C LEU A 65 -7.58 -1.90 6.80
N PHE A 66 -6.42 -2.52 7.02
CA PHE A 66 -5.24 -1.83 7.52
C PHE A 66 -4.39 -1.19 6.40
N LEU A 67 -4.16 -1.91 5.30
CA LEU A 67 -3.32 -1.48 4.18
C LEU A 67 -4.11 -0.83 3.04
N GLY A 68 -5.44 -0.95 3.01
CA GLY A 68 -6.30 -0.39 1.97
C GLY A 68 -6.02 -1.00 0.59
N ASP A 69 -5.99 -0.18 -0.45
CA ASP A 69 -5.73 -0.62 -1.84
C ASP A 69 -4.29 -1.14 -2.08
N ARG A 70 -3.46 -1.16 -1.04
CA ARG A 70 -2.06 -1.61 -1.12
C ARG A 70 -1.87 -3.05 -0.68
N VAL A 71 -2.95 -3.82 -0.48
CA VAL A 71 -2.83 -5.24 -0.13
C VAL A 71 -2.06 -5.95 -1.25
N PRO A 72 -0.89 -6.53 -0.96
CA PRO A 72 -0.28 -7.47 -1.88
C PRO A 72 -1.20 -8.70 -1.91
N VAL A 73 -1.65 -9.09 -3.10
CA VAL A 73 -2.57 -10.23 -3.33
C VAL A 73 -1.98 -11.57 -2.86
N PHE A 74 -0.69 -11.57 -2.50
CA PHE A 74 0.14 -12.73 -2.20
C PHE A 74 -0.18 -13.50 -0.90
N LEU A 75 -1.16 -13.06 -0.11
CA LEU A 75 -1.55 -13.79 1.11
C LEU A 75 -2.22 -15.11 0.75
N GLY A 76 -1.51 -16.22 0.97
CA GLY A 76 -1.98 -17.57 0.69
C GLY A 76 -1.58 -18.12 -0.67
N MET A 77 -0.75 -17.39 -1.44
CA MET A 77 -0.09 -17.92 -2.62
C MET A 77 1.11 -18.77 -2.20
N ASP A 78 1.36 -19.87 -2.91
CA ASP A 78 2.60 -20.61 -2.73
C ASP A 78 3.78 -19.88 -3.40
N GLU A 79 5.00 -20.33 -3.07
CA GLU A 79 6.24 -19.71 -3.56
C GLU A 79 6.35 -19.76 -5.10
N THR A 80 5.74 -20.76 -5.74
CA THR A 80 5.77 -20.93 -7.19
C THR A 80 4.85 -19.93 -7.86
N GLU A 81 3.61 -19.83 -7.39
CA GLU A 81 2.65 -18.85 -7.91
C GLU A 81 3.15 -17.41 -7.69
N LEU A 82 3.82 -17.15 -6.56
CA LEU A 82 4.43 -15.85 -6.29
C LEU A 82 5.55 -15.54 -7.30
N ALA A 83 6.41 -16.51 -7.58
CA ALA A 83 7.51 -16.35 -8.54
C ALA A 83 6.99 -16.02 -9.94
N GLU A 84 5.94 -16.71 -10.39
CA GLU A 84 5.32 -16.46 -11.70
C GLU A 84 4.77 -15.02 -11.81
N ILE A 85 4.06 -14.54 -10.79
CA ILE A 85 3.57 -13.15 -10.80
C ILE A 85 4.74 -12.15 -10.78
N MET A 86 5.82 -12.43 -10.04
CA MET A 86 6.99 -11.55 -10.02
C MET A 86 7.67 -11.45 -11.37
N ASP A 87 7.74 -12.55 -12.12
CA ASP A 87 8.28 -12.57 -13.47
C ASP A 87 7.41 -11.75 -14.44
N ASP A 88 6.08 -11.90 -14.36
CA ASP A 88 5.13 -11.11 -15.14
C ASP A 88 5.25 -9.61 -14.86
N ILE A 89 5.35 -9.23 -13.57
CA ILE A 89 5.55 -7.83 -13.16
C ILE A 89 6.88 -7.29 -13.71
N ALA A 90 7.96 -8.08 -13.62
CA ALA A 90 9.27 -7.69 -14.15
C ALA A 90 9.24 -7.49 -15.67
N GLU A 91 8.44 -8.28 -16.39
CA GLU A 91 8.24 -8.12 -17.83
C GLU A 91 7.43 -6.85 -18.15
N ILE A 92 6.35 -6.58 -17.42
CA ILE A 92 5.54 -5.36 -17.58
C ILE A 92 6.38 -4.11 -17.34
N ILE A 93 7.22 -4.11 -16.30
CA ILE A 93 8.12 -2.99 -16.00
C ILE A 93 9.15 -2.79 -17.12
N ARG A 94 9.75 -3.87 -17.62
CA ARG A 94 10.67 -3.81 -18.78
C ARG A 94 9.97 -3.19 -20.00
N LYS A 95 8.78 -3.68 -20.35
CA LYS A 95 7.98 -3.15 -21.49
C LYS A 95 7.62 -1.67 -21.32
N LYS A 96 7.19 -1.25 -20.13
CA LYS A 96 6.90 0.17 -19.83
C LYS A 96 8.13 1.07 -19.95
N THR A 97 9.30 0.56 -19.59
CA THR A 97 10.57 1.31 -19.66
C THR A 97 10.98 1.60 -21.12
N VAL A 98 10.69 0.68 -22.04
CA VAL A 98 10.99 0.84 -23.49
C VAL A 98 10.04 1.82 -24.19
N LEU A 99 8.77 1.90 -23.77
CA LEU A 99 7.80 2.82 -24.38
C LEU A 99 8.03 4.29 -23.97
N ARG A 100 8.61 4.52 -22.78
CA ARG A 100 8.91 5.88 -22.28
C ARG A 100 10.05 6.55 -23.07
N SER A 101 11.02 5.78 -23.55
CA SER A 101 12.13 6.28 -24.38
C SER A 101 11.75 6.57 -25.84
N GLN A 102 10.64 6.02 -26.35
CA GLN A 102 10.15 6.30 -27.71
C GLN A 102 9.28 7.55 -27.82
N SER A 103 8.70 8.04 -26.70
CA SER A 103 7.84 9.24 -26.70
C SER A 103 8.61 10.57 -26.54
N GLN A 104 9.94 10.54 -26.33
CA GLN A 104 10.76 11.77 -26.21
C GLN A 104 11.48 12.19 -27.50
N VAL A 105 11.29 11.50 -28.63
CA VAL A 105 11.94 11.83 -29.91
C VAL A 105 10.92 12.32 -30.93
N SER A 106 10.17 13.39 -30.62
CA SER A 106 9.37 14.16 -31.59
C SER A 106 8.98 15.52 -31.00
N GLY A 107 9.97 16.32 -30.60
CA GLY A 107 9.78 17.77 -30.41
C GLY A 107 10.20 18.49 -31.69
N PRO A 108 9.37 19.35 -32.31
CA PRO A 108 9.73 20.02 -33.55
C PRO A 108 10.93 20.93 -33.31
N GLN A 109 11.91 20.78 -34.20
CA GLN A 109 13.16 21.54 -34.25
C GLN A 109 12.82 23.01 -34.48
N LEU A 110 12.83 23.81 -33.42
CA LEU A 110 12.66 25.26 -33.51
C LEU A 110 13.88 25.82 -34.26
N ALA A 111 13.63 26.20 -35.51
CA ALA A 111 14.54 26.95 -36.34
C ALA A 111 15.07 28.16 -35.56
N ALA A 112 16.38 28.28 -35.48
CA ALA A 112 17.07 29.47 -34.99
C ALA A 112 16.74 30.65 -35.94
N GLY A 113 15.67 31.37 -35.63
CA GLY A 113 15.27 32.61 -36.28
C GLY A 113 15.59 33.80 -35.38
N ASN A 114 16.38 34.73 -35.90
CA ASN A 114 16.71 36.04 -35.34
C ASN A 114 15.51 36.73 -34.65
N TRP A 115 15.64 37.00 -33.35
CA TRP A 115 14.78 37.92 -32.59
C TRP A 115 15.64 38.80 -31.68
N PHE A 116 16.46 39.65 -32.28
CA PHE A 116 17.01 40.82 -31.59
C PHE A 116 16.20 42.04 -32.05
N ASP A 117 15.08 42.29 -31.39
CA ASP A 117 14.41 43.59 -31.45
C ASP A 117 13.91 43.95 -30.04
N ARG A 118 14.77 44.64 -29.29
CA ARG A 118 14.42 45.24 -27.99
C ARG A 118 13.92 46.66 -28.22
N SER A 119 12.68 46.76 -28.70
CA SER A 119 11.91 48.00 -28.64
C SER A 119 11.11 48.04 -27.33
N CYS A 120 11.77 48.41 -26.23
CA CYS A 120 11.14 48.75 -24.95
C CYS A 120 11.73 50.07 -24.41
N LEU A 121 11.41 51.18 -25.04
CA LEU A 121 11.45 52.52 -24.43
C LEU A 121 10.18 53.27 -24.83
N GLY A 122 9.09 52.94 -24.14
CA GLY A 122 7.92 53.80 -24.08
C GLY A 122 7.99 54.64 -22.81
N ARG A 123 8.01 55.97 -22.96
CA ARG A 123 6.88 56.87 -22.67
C ARG A 123 7.38 58.25 -22.22
N SER A 124 7.23 59.24 -23.10
CA SER A 124 7.27 60.66 -22.75
C SER A 124 5.94 61.11 -22.15
N SER A 125 6.06 61.93 -21.10
CA SER A 125 5.32 63.17 -20.77
C SER A 125 3.78 63.21 -20.82
N ILE A 126 3.16 63.69 -19.74
CA ILE A 126 2.35 64.93 -19.67
C ILE A 126 1.97 65.18 -18.20
N GLY A 127 2.16 66.41 -17.73
CA GLY A 127 1.84 66.93 -16.40
C GLY A 127 2.72 68.12 -16.04
#